data_AF-A0A5J5EZB1-F1
#
_entry.id   AF-A0A5J5EZB1-F1
#
_cell.length_a   1.000
_cell.length_b   1.000
_cell.length_c   1.000
_cell.angle_alpha   90.00
_cell.angle_beta   90.00
_cell.angle_gamma   90.00
#
_symmetry.space_group_name_H-M   'P 1'
#
loop_
_entity.id
_entity.type
_entity.pdbx_description
1 polymer ?
#
loop_
_entity_poly.entity_id
_entity_poly.type
_entity_poly.pdbx_seq_one_letter_code
_entity_poly.pdbx_strand_id
1 'polypeptide(L)'
;MSYDPNAGYRALQGRVTENLDTLLKRFEAISQLAPVRKPSEANPTQMDEKDRTQAAAEAYQIETHASSMIRAAEDLSALTRSLKEAWLFGQLGSGFEAGATQSDEDARIVGEMFKDATVKAVKVGGEEEGGAEKR
;
A
#
# COMPACT_ATOMS: atom_id res chain seq x y z
N MET A 1 -8.00 -3.27 -24.65
CA MET A 1 -6.93 -2.79 -23.75
C MET A 1 -6.15 -4.01 -23.31
N SER A 2 -4.89 -4.15 -23.74
CA SER A 2 -4.06 -5.32 -23.41
C SER A 2 -3.61 -5.22 -21.96
N TYR A 3 -3.89 -6.24 -21.15
CA TYR A 3 -3.42 -6.35 -19.77
C TYR A 3 -1.91 -6.59 -19.80
N ASP A 4 -1.16 -5.65 -19.24
CA ASP A 4 0.28 -5.78 -19.05
C ASP A 4 0.55 -6.33 -17.65
N PRO A 5 0.94 -7.62 -17.52
CA PRO A 5 1.16 -8.26 -16.23
C PRO A 5 2.32 -7.62 -15.45
N ASN A 6 3.19 -6.85 -16.10
CA ASN A 6 4.37 -6.24 -15.49
C ASN A 6 4.17 -4.77 -15.12
N ALA A 7 2.97 -4.20 -15.34
CA ALA A 7 2.70 -2.79 -15.06
C ALA A 7 2.93 -2.44 -13.57
N GLY A 8 2.50 -3.32 -12.66
CA GLY A 8 2.70 -3.13 -11.21
C GLY A 8 4.16 -3.17 -10.79
N TYR A 9 4.94 -4.10 -11.34
CA TYR A 9 6.38 -4.21 -11.09
C TYR A 9 7.12 -2.95 -11.57
N ARG A 10 6.80 -2.45 -12.78
CA ARG A 10 7.40 -1.22 -13.31
C ARG A 10 7.05 0.01 -12.48
N ALA A 11 5.80 0.13 -12.02
CA ALA A 11 5.39 1.24 -11.15
C ALA A 11 6.15 1.23 -9.82
N LEU A 12 6.32 0.06 -9.22
CA LEU A 12 7.11 -0.11 -8.00
C LEU A 12 8.59 0.25 -8.22
N GLN A 13 9.20 -0.29 -9.27
CA GLN A 13 10.59 -0.01 -9.61
C GLN A 13 10.81 1.48 -9.90
N GLY A 14 9.85 2.12 -10.58
CA GLY A 14 9.84 3.57 -10.81
C GLY A 14 9.89 4.35 -9.50
N ARG A 15 9.00 4.05 -8.55
CA ARG A 15 8.98 4.71 -7.24
C ARG A 15 10.26 4.51 -6.44
N VAL A 16 10.81 3.29 -6.43
CA VAL A 16 12.09 3.00 -5.76
C VAL A 16 13.22 3.83 -6.38
N THR A 17 13.27 3.89 -7.71
CA THR A 17 14.31 4.64 -8.44
C THR A 17 14.18 6.14 -8.17
N GLU A 18 12.97 6.69 -8.18
CA GLU A 18 12.70 8.10 -7.89
C GLU A 18 13.09 8.50 -6.46
N ASN A 19 12.77 7.66 -5.47
CA ASN A 19 13.15 7.92 -4.08
C ASN A 19 14.67 7.86 -3.89
N LEU A 20 15.35 6.89 -4.51
CA LEU A 20 16.81 6.78 -4.46
C LEU A 20 17.49 7.98 -5.14
N ASP A 21 17.00 8.37 -6.30
CA ASP A 21 17.47 9.55 -7.02
C ASP A 21 17.28 10.84 -6.20
N THR A 22 16.13 10.97 -5.54
CA THR A 22 15.87 12.07 -4.61
C THR A 22 16.85 12.08 -3.44
N LEU A 23 17.10 10.94 -2.80
CA LEU A 23 18.06 10.84 -1.70
C LEU A 23 19.47 11.27 -2.13
N LEU A 24 19.95 10.75 -3.26
CA LEU A 24 21.29 11.03 -3.76
C LEU A 24 21.44 12.51 -4.16
N LYS A 25 20.53 13.03 -4.99
CA LYS A 25 20.59 14.42 -5.48
C LYS A 25 20.48 15.45 -4.37
N ARG A 26 19.64 15.19 -3.36
CA ARG A 26 19.47 16.12 -2.22
C ARG A 26 20.67 16.08 -1.29
N PHE A 27 21.26 14.91 -1.06
CA PHE A 27 22.51 14.80 -0.32
C PHE A 27 23.67 15.53 -1.03
N GLU A 28 23.78 15.37 -2.35
CA GLU A 28 24.76 16.09 -3.15
C GLU A 28 24.55 17.61 -3.05
N ALA A 29 23.31 18.09 -3.18
CA ALA A 29 22.98 19.50 -3.04
C ALA A 29 23.37 20.06 -1.66
N ILE A 30 23.09 19.33 -0.57
CA ILE A 30 23.53 19.71 0.78
C ILE A 30 25.07 19.76 0.85
N SER A 31 25.76 18.80 0.25
CA SER A 31 27.23 18.75 0.26
C SER A 31 27.86 19.94 -0.49
N GLN A 32 27.20 20.43 -1.54
CA GLN A 32 27.62 21.63 -2.29
C GLN A 32 27.33 22.94 -1.53
N LEU A 33 26.24 22.98 -0.75
CA LEU A 33 25.86 24.14 0.06
C LEU A 33 26.62 24.18 1.39
N ALA A 34 27.03 23.03 1.92
CA ALA A 34 27.78 22.92 3.16
C ALA A 34 29.07 23.75 3.02
N PRO A 35 29.30 24.74 3.89
CA PRO A 35 30.39 25.68 3.74
C PRO A 35 31.73 24.97 3.98
N VAL A 36 32.39 24.54 2.91
CA VAL A 36 33.84 24.38 2.90
C VAL A 36 34.40 25.79 2.94
N ARG A 37 34.70 26.30 4.15
CA ARG A 37 35.37 27.59 4.31
C ARG A 37 36.67 27.54 3.50
N LYS A 38 36.70 28.25 2.38
CA LYS A 38 37.91 28.37 1.58
C LYS A 38 38.75 29.50 2.16
N PRO A 39 40.07 29.32 2.25
CA PRO A 39 40.97 30.44 2.52
C PRO A 39 40.81 31.45 1.39
N SER A 40 40.71 32.73 1.75
CA SER A 40 40.64 33.84 0.79
C SER A 40 41.84 33.78 -0.15
N GLU A 41 41.59 33.92 -1.45
CA GLU A 41 42.65 33.95 -2.48
C GLU A 41 43.65 35.10 -2.24
N ALA A 42 43.19 36.17 -1.58
CA ALA A 42 44.01 37.33 -1.25
C ALA A 42 44.79 37.17 0.07
N ASN A 43 44.29 36.35 1.00
CA ASN A 43 44.96 36.12 2.28
C ASN A 43 44.61 34.74 2.88
N PRO A 44 45.56 33.78 2.89
CA PRO A 44 45.30 32.42 3.34
C PRO A 44 44.97 32.28 4.85
N THR A 45 45.18 33.32 5.65
CA THR A 45 44.75 33.39 7.06
C THR A 45 43.35 34.00 7.25
N GLN A 46 42.76 34.60 6.22
CA GLN A 46 41.36 35.01 6.23
C GLN A 46 40.52 33.94 5.54
N MET A 47 39.39 33.58 6.14
CA MET A 47 38.38 32.76 5.48
C MET A 47 37.46 33.67 4.69
N ASP A 48 37.00 33.26 3.52
CA ASP A 48 35.98 34.00 2.79
C ASP A 48 34.73 34.14 3.68
N GLU A 49 34.45 35.37 4.11
CA GLU A 49 33.26 35.68 4.87
C GLU A 49 32.06 35.63 3.93
N LYS A 50 31.31 34.53 4.01
CA LYS A 50 30.03 34.41 3.32
C LYS A 50 29.08 35.48 3.84
N ASP A 51 28.44 36.21 2.94
CA ASP A 51 27.46 37.22 3.34
C ASP A 51 26.37 36.58 4.20
N ARG A 52 25.94 37.28 5.26
CA ARG A 52 24.96 36.76 6.23
C ARG A 52 23.64 36.44 5.55
N THR A 53 23.24 37.22 4.55
CA THR A 53 22.00 36.96 3.81
C THR A 53 22.11 35.70 2.95
N GLN A 54 23.27 35.49 2.33
CA GLN A 54 23.57 34.28 1.55
C GLN A 54 23.62 33.04 2.45
N ALA A 55 24.31 33.12 3.60
CA ALA A 55 24.39 32.02 4.56
C ALA A 55 23.01 31.64 5.11
N ALA A 56 22.13 32.62 5.37
CA ALA A 56 20.77 32.36 5.80
C ALA A 56 19.93 31.67 4.70
N ALA A 57 20.06 32.11 3.45
CA ALA A 57 19.36 31.50 2.32
C ALA A 57 19.77 30.03 2.11
N GLU A 58 21.04 29.72 2.25
CA GLU A 58 21.55 28.36 2.10
C GLU A 58 21.19 27.45 3.28
N ALA A 59 21.16 27.99 4.51
CA ALA A 59 20.67 27.23 5.66
C ALA A 59 19.22 26.76 5.43
N TYR A 60 18.36 27.63 4.90
CA TYR A 60 17.00 27.26 4.50
C TYR A 60 16.94 26.22 3.38
N GLN A 61 17.84 26.30 2.39
CA GLN A 61 17.94 25.31 1.32
C GLN A 61 18.37 23.93 1.86
N ILE A 62 19.32 23.89 2.80
CA ILE A 62 19.75 22.66 3.47
C ILE A 62 18.58 22.01 4.21
N GLU A 63 17.79 22.78 4.97
CA GLU A 63 16.61 22.28 5.67
C GLU A 63 15.55 21.72 4.71
N THR A 64 15.36 22.40 3.57
CA THR A 64 14.42 21.96 2.52
C THR A 64 14.88 20.64 1.89
N HIS A 65 16.17 20.53 1.57
CA HIS A 65 16.75 19.31 1.02
C HIS A 65 16.68 18.14 2.03
N ALA A 66 16.98 18.40 3.30
CA ALA A 66 16.86 17.39 4.36
C ALA A 66 15.40 16.91 4.52
N SER A 67 14.42 17.81 4.48
CA SER A 67 13.00 17.46 4.54
C SER A 67 12.57 16.62 3.33
N SER A 68 13.07 16.93 2.13
CA SER A 68 12.83 16.13 0.92
C SER A 68 13.41 14.72 1.04
N MET A 69 14.58 14.57 1.67
CA MET A 69 15.21 13.26 1.90
C MET A 69 14.41 12.43 2.89
N ILE A 70 13.93 13.03 3.99
CA ILE A 70 13.10 12.35 4.98
C ILE A 70 11.85 11.77 4.32
N ARG A 71 11.15 12.57 3.50
CA ARG A 71 9.96 12.11 2.77
C ARG A 71 10.25 10.94 1.82
N ALA A 72 11.38 10.98 1.12
CA ALA A 72 11.78 9.87 0.23
C ALA A 72 12.08 8.58 1.02
N ALA A 73 12.70 8.71 2.20
CA ALA A 73 12.96 7.57 3.10
C ALA A 73 11.67 7.01 3.73
N GLU A 74 10.72 7.87 4.07
CA GLU A 74 9.38 7.49 4.54
C GLU A 74 8.61 6.74 3.44
N ASP A 75 8.66 7.19 2.18
CA ASP A 75 8.01 6.50 1.07
C ASP A 75 8.64 5.12 0.81
N LEU A 76 9.98 5.01 0.89
CA LEU A 76 10.65 3.70 0.83
C LEU A 76 10.21 2.78 1.96
N SER A 77 10.08 3.29 3.18
CA SER A 77 9.62 2.50 4.32
C SER A 77 8.17 2.06 4.13
N ALA A 78 7.30 2.95 3.65
CA ALA A 78 5.91 2.64 3.30
C ALA A 78 5.82 1.58 2.18
N LEU A 79 6.65 1.68 1.13
CA LEU A 79 6.76 0.70 0.06
C LEU A 79 7.14 -0.69 0.59
N THR A 80 8.14 -0.77 1.47
CA THR A 80 8.53 -2.07 2.05
C THR A 80 7.42 -2.66 2.91
N ARG A 81 6.64 -1.82 3.61
CA ARG A 81 5.46 -2.26 4.35
C ARG A 81 4.41 -2.82 3.40
N SER A 82 4.06 -2.11 2.33
CA SER A 82 3.08 -2.59 1.34
C SER A 82 3.53 -3.89 0.67
N LEU A 83 4.83 -4.06 0.40
CA LEU A 83 5.38 -5.32 -0.15
C LEU A 83 5.27 -6.47 0.84
N LYS A 84 5.61 -6.23 2.11
CA LYS A 84 5.45 -7.23 3.17
C LYS A 84 3.99 -7.60 3.39
N GLU A 85 3.09 -6.62 3.39
CA GLU A 85 1.65 -6.85 3.49
C GLU A 85 1.12 -7.65 2.29
N ALA A 86 1.52 -7.30 1.06
CA ALA A 86 1.17 -8.04 -0.14
C ALA A 86 1.69 -9.49 -0.11
N TRP A 87 2.86 -9.71 0.49
CA TRP A 87 3.44 -11.06 0.62
C TRP A 87 2.77 -11.88 1.73
N LEU A 88 2.48 -11.28 2.88
CA LEU A 88 1.90 -11.96 4.05
C LEU A 88 0.39 -12.21 3.89
N PHE A 89 -0.33 -11.29 3.27
CA PHE A 89 -1.79 -11.31 3.21
C PHE A 89 -2.33 -11.52 1.79
N GLY A 90 -1.47 -11.59 0.77
CA GLY A 90 -1.89 -11.47 -0.62
C GLY A 90 -2.41 -10.05 -0.92
N GLN A 91 -3.18 -9.88 -2.01
CA GLN A 91 -3.96 -8.65 -2.18
C GLN A 91 -4.97 -8.55 -1.03
N LEU A 92 -4.75 -7.63 -0.09
CA LEU A 92 -5.76 -7.17 0.87
C LEU A 92 -6.94 -6.60 0.06
N GLY A 93 -7.87 -7.46 -0.35
CA GLY A 93 -8.95 -7.11 -1.28
C GLY A 93 -9.55 -8.24 -2.09
N SER A 94 -8.97 -9.45 -2.14
CA SER A 94 -9.62 -10.59 -2.83
C SER A 94 -9.30 -11.98 -2.26
N GLY A 95 -8.43 -12.07 -1.25
CA GLY A 95 -7.91 -13.36 -0.76
C GLY A 95 -8.57 -13.92 0.50
N PHE A 96 -9.59 -13.28 1.07
CA PHE A 96 -10.41 -13.87 2.15
C PHE A 96 -11.61 -14.64 1.58
N GLU A 97 -11.39 -15.40 0.50
CA GLU A 97 -12.29 -16.47 0.05
C GLU A 97 -11.77 -17.84 0.51
N ALA A 98 -11.23 -17.91 1.73
CA ALA A 98 -11.10 -19.19 2.42
C ALA A 98 -12.47 -19.59 2.96
N GLY A 99 -13.39 -20.00 2.07
CA GLY A 99 -14.63 -20.70 2.44
C GLY A 99 -15.94 -20.23 1.80
N ALA A 100 -15.98 -19.08 1.10
CA ALA A 100 -17.26 -18.53 0.62
C ALA A 100 -17.93 -19.40 -0.47
N THR A 101 -17.17 -19.90 -1.45
CA THR A 101 -17.74 -20.66 -2.57
C THR A 101 -18.26 -22.04 -2.18
N GLN A 102 -17.60 -22.72 -1.23
CA GLN A 102 -18.07 -23.99 -0.69
C GLN A 102 -19.23 -23.79 0.31
N SER A 103 -19.16 -22.76 1.15
CA SER A 103 -20.23 -22.42 2.10
C SER A 103 -21.53 -22.01 1.41
N ASP A 104 -21.46 -21.26 0.31
CA ASP A 104 -22.64 -20.85 -0.45
C ASP A 104 -23.29 -22.04 -1.16
N GLU A 105 -22.48 -22.97 -1.70
CA GLU A 105 -22.99 -24.20 -2.31
C GLU A 105 -23.58 -25.15 -1.27
N ASP A 106 -22.95 -25.29 -0.10
CA ASP A 106 -23.47 -26.09 1.01
C ASP A 106 -24.79 -25.50 1.55
N ALA A 107 -24.89 -24.17 1.66
CA ALA A 107 -26.12 -23.49 2.05
C ALA A 107 -27.26 -23.70 1.03
N ARG A 108 -26.94 -23.73 -0.26
CA ARG A 108 -27.91 -24.03 -1.33
C ARG A 108 -28.43 -25.45 -1.23
N ILE A 109 -27.54 -26.44 -1.06
CA ILE A 109 -27.91 -27.85 -0.93
C ILE A 109 -28.78 -28.08 0.31
N VAL A 110 -28.40 -27.52 1.47
CA VAL A 110 -29.20 -27.63 2.70
C VAL A 110 -30.58 -26.98 2.52
N GLY A 111 -30.67 -25.84 1.82
CA GLY A 111 -31.93 -25.19 1.49
C GLY A 111 -32.85 -26.05 0.62
N GLU A 112 -32.31 -26.72 -0.39
CA GLU A 112 -33.06 -27.66 -1.24
C GLU A 112 -33.56 -28.87 -0.43
N MET A 113 -32.71 -29.44 0.44
CA MET A 113 -33.11 -30.55 1.33
C MET A 113 -34.22 -30.14 2.31
N PHE A 114 -34.16 -28.92 2.86
CA PHE A 114 -35.20 -28.40 3.75
C PHE A 114 -36.55 -28.21 3.03
N LYS A 115 -36.50 -27.74 1.78
CA LYS A 115 -37.69 -27.59 0.94
C LYS A 115 -38.33 -28.94 0.63
N ASP A 116 -37.54 -29.95 0.30
CA ASP A 116 -38.06 -31.29 0.03
C ASP A 116 -38.63 -31.96 1.29
N ALA A 117 -37.98 -31.77 2.44
CA ALA A 117 -38.47 -32.27 3.73
C ALA A 117 -39.80 -31.61 4.14
N THR A 118 -39.94 -30.30 3.92
CA THR A 118 -41.19 -29.57 4.22
C THR A 118 -42.32 -29.95 3.27
N VAL A 119 -42.06 -30.10 1.97
CA VAL A 119 -43.06 -30.58 1.00
C VAL A 119 -43.53 -32.00 1.36
N LYS A 120 -42.63 -32.88 1.78
CA LYS A 120 -42.98 -34.23 2.22
C LYS A 120 -43.81 -34.20 3.51
N ALA A 121 -43.45 -33.38 4.49
CA ALA A 121 -44.21 -33.22 5.73
C ALA A 121 -45.62 -32.63 5.50
N VAL A 122 -45.76 -31.68 4.58
CA VAL A 122 -47.07 -31.11 4.18
C VAL A 122 -47.95 -32.14 3.49
N LYS A 123 -47.38 -33.02 2.64
CA LYS A 123 -48.15 -34.11 2.02
C LYS A 123 -48.60 -35.16 3.05
N VAL A 124 -47.74 -35.53 4.00
CA VAL A 124 -48.07 -36.48 5.07
C VAL A 124 -49.13 -35.89 6.02
N GLY A 125 -49.05 -34.60 6.37
CA GLY A 125 -50.07 -33.92 7.17
C GLY A 125 -51.42 -33.76 6.44
N GLY A 126 -51.41 -33.65 5.11
CA GLY A 126 -52.64 -33.58 4.31
C GLY A 126 -53.36 -34.92 4.13
N GLU A 127 -52.67 -36.06 4.32
CA GLU A 127 -53.28 -37.39 4.25
C GLU A 127 -53.95 -37.80 5.57
N GLU A 128 -53.55 -37.24 6.71
CA GLU A 128 -54.17 -37.54 8.01
C GLU A 128 -55.48 -36.77 8.28
N GLU A 129 -55.71 -35.59 7.67
CA GLU A 129 -56.98 -34.84 7.84
C GLU A 129 -58.15 -35.37 6.97
N GLY A 130 -57.89 -36.26 6.00
CA GLY A 130 -58.94 -36.83 5.13
C GLY A 130 -59.65 -38.08 5.66
N GLY A 131 -59.27 -38.59 6.83
CA GLY A 131 -59.70 -39.90 7.34
C GLY A 131 -60.88 -39.92 8.31
N ALA A 132 -61.43 -38.76 8.71
CA ALA A 132 -62.44 -38.67 9.77
C ALA A 132 -63.82 -38.19 9.27
N GLU A 133 -64.36 -38.78 8.21
CA GLU A 133 -65.79 -38.65 7.92
C GLU A 133 -66.32 -39.92 7.24
N LYS A 134 -66.66 -40.93 8.05
CA LYS A 134 -67.68 -41.96 7.75
C LYS A 134 -67.93 -42.80 9.00
N ARG A 135 -68.94 -42.42 9.77
CA ARG A 135 -69.86 -43.33 10.48
C ARG A 135 -71.03 -42.55 11.05
#